data_AF-A0A4Z2F2X7-F1
#
_entry.id   AF-A0A4Z2F2X7-F1
#
_cell.length_a   1.000
_cell.length_b   1.000
_cell.length_c   1.000
_cell.angle_alpha   90.00
_cell.angle_beta   90.00
_cell.angle_gamma   90.00
#
_symmetry.space_group_name_H-M   'P 1'
#
loop_
_entity.id
_entity.type
_entity.pdbx_description
1 polymer ?
#
loop_
_entity_poly.entity_id
_entity_poly.type
_entity_poly.pdbx_seq_one_letter_code
_entity_poly.pdbx_strand_id
1 'polypeptide(L)'
;MGVKDHLEDGTGHILSLGLDLDYLHVAGAERQAGLSTTARLDLAPNRPPGDPPQPDPLTDYRSKVEFALKLGYPEALVLLVLVKLGPDALINDVLGELVKLGTKTEMEQQGGPAVSQSPSSSLASSFSSSFSSFSSSSSSSSFSSSSLDSCRLLCPAQLLEDKDNLRPVVLDGSNVAMSHGNKEVFSCQGIQLAVDWFLERGHRDITVFVPAWRKEQSRPDALITDQEILRRLEKEKILVFTPSRRVQGRRVVCYDDRFIVKLAYESEGIIVSNDNYRDLANEKPEWKKFIDERLLMYSFVNDK
;
A
#
# COMPACT_ATOMS: atom_id res chain seq x y z
N MET A 1 -42.36 -34.73 -33.83
CA MET A 1 -41.68 -34.11 -34.99
C MET A 1 -40.84 -32.98 -34.46
N GLY A 2 -39.51 -33.09 -34.58
CA GLY A 2 -38.60 -31.94 -34.50
C GLY A 2 -38.90 -30.94 -35.62
N VAL A 3 -38.26 -29.78 -35.68
CA VAL A 3 -36.84 -29.60 -36.01
C VAL A 3 -36.40 -28.16 -35.64
N LYS A 4 -35.20 -28.08 -35.02
CA LYS A 4 -34.07 -27.09 -35.08
C LYS A 4 -34.39 -25.60 -35.32
N ASP A 5 -33.76 -24.67 -34.61
CA ASP A 5 -32.38 -24.27 -34.93
C ASP A 5 -31.40 -24.07 -33.77
N HIS A 6 -30.18 -24.47 -34.10
CA HIS A 6 -28.90 -24.39 -33.40
C HIS A 6 -28.32 -22.98 -33.52
N LEU A 7 -27.50 -22.55 -32.55
CA LEU A 7 -26.15 -22.03 -32.80
C LEU A 7 -25.36 -21.98 -31.48
N GLU A 8 -24.19 -22.61 -31.51
CA GLU A 8 -23.07 -22.55 -30.55
C GLU A 8 -22.44 -21.13 -30.57
N ASP A 9 -21.50 -20.68 -29.77
CA ASP A 9 -20.38 -21.24 -29.00
C ASP A 9 -19.84 -20.07 -28.11
N GLY A 10 -18.97 -20.34 -27.13
CA GLY A 10 -18.14 -19.27 -26.55
C GLY A 10 -17.72 -19.47 -25.11
N THR A 11 -16.73 -20.33 -24.92
CA THR A 11 -16.03 -20.62 -23.67
C THR A 11 -15.40 -19.35 -23.06
N GLY A 12 -15.84 -18.97 -21.87
CA GLY A 12 -15.17 -17.98 -21.03
C GLY A 12 -14.62 -18.66 -19.77
N HIS A 13 -13.31 -18.85 -19.71
CA HIS A 13 -12.60 -19.40 -18.55
C HIS A 13 -12.87 -18.55 -17.30
N ILE A 14 -13.76 -19.02 -16.43
CA ILE A 14 -13.84 -18.55 -15.05
C ILE A 14 -12.66 -19.21 -14.33
N LEU A 15 -11.71 -18.40 -13.87
CA LEU A 15 -10.68 -18.84 -12.93
C LEU A 15 -11.38 -19.29 -11.65
N SER A 16 -11.62 -20.59 -11.57
CA SER A 16 -12.10 -21.28 -10.36
C SER A 16 -10.98 -21.23 -9.33
N LEU A 17 -11.04 -20.23 -8.45
CA LEU A 17 -10.24 -20.21 -7.23
C LEU A 17 -10.82 -21.29 -6.30
N GLY A 18 -10.35 -22.52 -6.46
CA GLY A 18 -10.57 -23.61 -5.51
C GLY A 18 -9.93 -23.21 -4.18
N LEU A 19 -10.76 -22.81 -3.22
CA LEU A 19 -10.35 -22.52 -1.86
C LEU A 19 -10.60 -23.78 -1.02
N ASP A 20 -9.52 -24.42 -0.59
CA ASP A 20 -9.56 -25.44 0.46
C ASP A 20 -10.15 -24.83 1.73
N LEU A 21 -11.20 -25.48 2.21
CA LEU A 21 -12.10 -25.00 3.25
C LEU A 21 -11.66 -25.49 4.64
N ASP A 22 -10.37 -25.44 4.94
CA ASP A 22 -9.83 -25.99 6.20
C ASP A 22 -9.26 -24.88 7.08
N TYR A 23 -10.11 -24.13 7.79
CA TYR A 23 -9.83 -23.74 9.18
C TYR A 23 -11.02 -22.99 9.83
N LEU A 24 -11.87 -23.73 10.55
CA LEU A 24 -12.78 -23.16 11.56
C LEU A 24 -12.56 -23.95 12.86
N HIS A 25 -11.52 -23.57 13.60
CA HIS A 25 -11.36 -23.98 15.00
C HIS A 25 -11.25 -22.73 15.87
N VAL A 26 -12.35 -22.38 16.53
CA VAL A 26 -12.35 -21.44 17.65
C VAL A 26 -12.63 -22.26 18.90
N ALA A 27 -11.62 -22.34 19.77
CA ALA A 27 -11.75 -22.92 21.11
C ALA A 27 -12.78 -22.12 21.92
N GLY A 28 -13.83 -22.81 22.37
CA GLY A 28 -14.85 -22.26 23.25
C GLY A 28 -14.30 -22.09 24.67
N ALA A 29 -14.37 -20.88 25.20
CA ALA A 29 -14.27 -20.63 26.64
C ALA A 29 -15.65 -20.16 27.11
N GLU A 30 -16.41 -21.07 27.71
CA GLU A 30 -17.65 -20.77 28.43
C GLU A 30 -17.32 -19.99 29.71
N ARG A 31 -18.01 -18.87 29.95
CA ARG A 31 -18.10 -18.23 31.28
C ARG A 31 -19.54 -18.28 31.75
N GLN A 32 -19.80 -19.13 32.75
CA GLN A 32 -20.99 -19.05 33.60
C GLN A 32 -20.77 -18.00 34.70
N ALA A 33 -21.81 -17.20 34.94
CA ALA A 33 -21.95 -16.32 36.09
C ALA A 33 -22.67 -17.06 37.24
N GLY A 34 -22.25 -16.83 38.50
CA GLY A 34 -22.90 -17.39 39.68
C GLY A 34 -22.30 -16.95 41.02
N LEU A 35 -22.96 -15.96 41.64
CA LEU A 35 -23.09 -15.56 43.05
C LEU A 35 -22.17 -16.08 44.19
N SER A 36 -21.63 -15.09 44.91
CA SER A 36 -21.50 -14.88 46.37
C SER A 36 -21.25 -16.05 47.36
N THR A 37 -20.15 -15.94 48.12
CA THR A 37 -20.15 -16.21 49.57
C THR A 37 -19.02 -15.47 50.29
N THR A 38 -19.36 -14.98 51.49
CA THR A 38 -18.57 -14.22 52.47
C THR A 38 -17.50 -15.06 53.19
N ALA A 39 -16.29 -14.55 53.40
CA ALA A 39 -15.51 -14.77 54.63
C ALA A 39 -14.24 -13.89 54.74
N ARG A 40 -14.24 -13.11 55.83
CA ARG A 40 -13.15 -12.76 56.76
C ARG A 40 -11.82 -12.12 56.32
N LEU A 41 -11.53 -11.09 57.10
CA LEU A 41 -10.35 -10.23 57.20
C LEU A 41 -9.11 -11.02 57.65
N ASP A 42 -7.97 -10.73 57.05
CA ASP A 42 -6.68 -10.74 57.74
C ASP A 42 -5.77 -9.61 57.21
N LEU A 43 -5.16 -8.93 58.17
CA LEU A 43 -4.32 -7.73 58.06
C LEU A 43 -2.91 -8.07 57.55
N ALA A 44 -2.42 -7.34 56.53
CA ALA A 44 -0.99 -7.14 56.30
C ALA A 44 -0.74 -5.74 55.69
N PRO A 45 0.34 -5.03 56.08
CA PRO A 45 0.52 -3.61 55.78
C PRO A 45 1.06 -3.35 54.36
N ASN A 46 0.54 -2.28 53.76
CA ASN A 46 0.90 -1.70 52.46
C ASN A 46 2.42 -1.54 52.27
N ARG A 47 2.95 -2.14 51.18
CA ARG A 47 4.20 -1.73 50.53
C ARG A 47 3.83 -1.13 49.16
N PRO A 48 4.25 0.10 48.82
CA PRO A 48 3.93 0.66 47.51
C PRO A 48 4.64 -0.14 46.41
N PRO A 49 4.03 -0.31 45.22
CA PRO A 49 4.69 -0.94 44.08
C PRO A 49 5.84 -0.04 43.64
N GLY A 50 7.06 -0.57 43.67
CA GLY A 50 8.25 0.08 43.14
C GLY A 50 8.15 0.27 41.63
N ASP A 51 8.65 1.40 41.16
CA ASP A 51 8.82 1.72 39.75
C ASP A 51 9.52 0.57 38.98
N PRO A 52 9.19 0.36 37.69
CA PRO A 52 9.93 -0.56 36.85
C PRO A 52 11.42 -0.12 36.76
N PRO A 53 12.36 -1.07 36.64
CA PRO A 53 13.78 -0.75 36.60
C PRO A 53 14.07 0.17 35.41
N GLN A 54 14.56 1.37 35.70
CA GLN A 54 15.11 2.29 34.70
C GLN A 54 16.28 1.57 34.00
N PRO A 55 16.36 1.58 32.66
CA PRO A 55 17.46 0.93 31.95
C PRO A 55 18.78 1.60 32.35
N ASP A 56 19.76 0.77 32.76
CA ASP A 56 21.10 1.25 33.10
C ASP A 56 21.64 2.15 31.97
N PRO A 57 22.09 3.39 32.25
CA PRO A 57 22.53 4.35 31.22
C PRO A 57 23.62 3.81 30.28
N LEU A 58 24.40 2.82 30.75
CA LEU A 58 25.44 2.16 29.98
C LEU A 58 24.89 1.20 28.91
N THR A 59 23.74 0.59 29.16
CA THR A 59 23.09 -0.33 28.20
C THR A 59 22.49 0.46 27.04
N ASP A 60 21.84 1.59 27.35
CA ASP A 60 21.27 2.50 26.36
C ASP A 60 22.37 3.15 25.49
N TYR A 61 23.49 3.56 26.10
CA TYR A 61 24.67 4.04 25.38
C TYR A 61 25.18 3.00 24.36
N ARG A 62 25.30 1.73 24.78
CA ARG A 62 25.79 0.65 23.92
C ARG A 62 24.85 0.39 22.74
N SER A 63 23.54 0.38 22.97
CA SER A 63 22.54 0.20 21.92
C SER A 63 22.53 1.34 20.90
N LYS A 64 22.77 2.58 21.33
CA LYS A 64 22.88 3.76 20.44
C LYS A 64 24.12 3.68 19.53
N VAL A 65 25.25 3.22 20.06
CA VAL A 65 26.49 3.02 19.26
C VAL A 65 26.27 1.94 18.21
N GLU A 66 25.75 0.78 18.61
CA GLU A 66 25.53 -0.35 17.70
C GLU A 66 24.56 0.00 16.57
N PHE A 67 23.51 0.77 16.88
CA PHE A 67 22.56 1.25 15.88
C PHE A 67 23.20 2.18 14.84
N ALA A 68 24.03 3.13 15.27
CA ALA A 68 24.70 4.05 14.34
C ALA A 68 25.76 3.35 13.47
N LEU A 69 26.48 2.36 14.02
CA LEU A 69 27.41 1.52 13.24
C LEU A 69 26.68 0.69 12.19
N LYS A 70 25.50 0.16 12.52
CA LYS A 70 24.66 -0.60 11.57
C LYS A 70 24.15 0.24 10.41
N LEU A 71 24.05 1.56 10.59
CA LEU A 71 23.73 2.53 9.53
C LEU A 71 24.94 2.95 8.69
N GLY A 72 26.14 2.45 9.01
CA GLY A 72 27.37 2.70 8.25
C GLY A 72 28.16 3.93 8.70
N TYR A 73 27.85 4.54 9.84
CA TYR A 73 28.64 5.64 10.39
C TYR A 73 29.93 5.12 11.04
N PRO A 74 31.06 5.82 10.90
CA PRO A 74 32.32 5.41 11.51
C PRO A 74 32.27 5.58 13.04
N GLU A 75 32.75 4.58 13.77
CA GLU A 75 32.70 4.49 15.24
C GLU A 75 33.27 5.75 15.93
N ALA A 76 34.35 6.32 15.38
CA ALA A 76 34.98 7.52 15.90
C ALA A 76 34.04 8.75 15.91
N LEU A 77 33.18 8.91 14.89
CA LEU A 77 32.20 9.99 14.85
C LEU A 77 31.02 9.73 15.78
N VAL A 78 30.59 8.47 15.89
CA VAL A 78 29.49 8.06 16.78
C VAL A 78 29.84 8.33 18.24
N LEU A 79 31.02 7.93 18.68
CA LEU A 79 31.49 8.18 20.04
C LEU A 79 31.66 9.68 20.33
N LEU A 80 32.18 10.44 19.35
CA LEU A 80 32.32 11.90 19.48
C LEU A 80 30.96 12.59 19.68
N VAL A 81 29.95 12.20 18.91
CA VAL A 81 28.59 12.76 19.00
C VAL A 81 27.93 12.39 20.32
N LEU A 82 28.08 11.16 20.79
CA LEU A 82 27.51 10.72 22.06
C LEU A 82 28.17 11.40 23.27
N VAL A 83 29.48 11.65 23.21
CA VAL A 83 30.19 12.45 24.24
C VAL A 83 29.70 13.90 24.21
N LYS A 84 29.41 14.45 23.02
CA LYS A 84 28.94 15.83 22.84
C LYS A 84 27.50 16.03 23.31
N LEU A 85 26.60 15.08 23.03
CA LEU A 85 25.17 15.20 23.35
C LEU A 85 24.80 14.69 24.75
N GLY A 86 25.64 13.84 25.34
CA GLY A 86 25.41 13.29 26.67
C GLY A 86 24.51 12.03 26.68
N PRO A 87 24.36 11.39 27.85
CA PRO A 87 23.67 10.10 27.97
C PRO A 87 22.15 10.17 27.69
N ASP A 88 21.52 11.32 27.92
CA ASP A 88 20.08 11.52 27.74
C ASP A 88 19.67 11.84 26.29
N ALA A 89 20.63 11.92 25.37
CA ALA A 89 20.38 12.28 23.98
C ALA A 89 19.51 11.23 23.26
N LEU A 90 18.48 11.66 22.54
CA LEU A 90 17.65 10.73 21.77
C LEU A 90 18.38 10.25 20.53
N ILE A 91 18.01 9.09 20.02
CA ILE A 91 18.65 8.50 18.82
C ILE A 91 18.58 9.46 17.61
N ASN A 92 17.49 10.22 17.48
CA ASN A 92 17.31 11.19 16.40
C ASN A 92 18.28 12.37 16.51
N ASP A 93 18.64 12.79 17.73
CA ASP A 93 19.62 13.87 17.96
C ASP A 93 21.03 13.41 17.56
N VAL A 94 21.36 12.15 17.90
CA VAL A 94 22.63 11.52 17.53
C VAL A 94 22.77 11.41 16.02
N LEU A 95 21.72 10.94 15.32
CA LEU A 95 21.72 10.87 13.85
C LEU A 95 21.79 12.27 13.22
N GLY A 96 21.05 13.24 13.77
CA GLY A 96 21.08 14.62 13.29
C GLY A 96 22.47 15.24 13.35
N GLU A 97 23.21 15.01 14.44
CA GLU A 97 24.60 15.48 14.56
C GLU A 97 25.58 14.69 13.69
N LEU A 98 25.39 13.38 13.52
CA LEU A 98 26.21 12.56 12.63
C LEU A 98 26.08 12.99 11.16
N VAL A 99 24.87 13.31 10.70
CA VAL A 99 24.64 13.85 9.36
C VAL A 99 25.30 15.22 9.19
N LYS A 100 25.20 16.10 10.19
CA LYS A 100 25.88 17.42 10.18
C LYS A 100 27.40 17.32 10.15
N LEU A 101 27.99 16.30 10.78
CA LEU A 101 29.43 16.08 10.77
C LEU A 101 29.92 15.38 9.50
N GLY A 102 29.09 14.50 8.91
CA GLY A 102 29.35 13.87 7.62
C GLY A 102 29.45 14.90 6.49
N THR A 103 28.53 15.87 6.44
CA THR A 103 28.54 16.93 5.41
C THR A 103 29.65 17.98 5.62
N LYS A 104 30.19 18.10 6.83
CA LYS A 104 31.32 19.01 7.12
C LYS A 104 32.67 18.44 6.69
N THR A 105 32.77 17.13 6.50
CA THR A 105 34.01 16.46 6.05
C THR A 105 34.16 16.46 4.53
N GLU A 106 33.08 16.71 3.78
CA GLU A 106 33.08 16.74 2.31
C GLU A 106 33.16 18.16 1.69
N MET A 107 33.26 19.22 2.50
CA MET A 107 33.27 20.62 2.02
C MET A 107 34.65 21.30 2.01
N GLU A 108 35.72 20.54 1.74
CA GLU A 108 37.02 21.11 1.37
C GLU A 108 37.54 20.59 0.02
N GLN A 109 36.64 20.42 -0.96
CA GLN A 109 37.03 20.36 -2.37
C GLN A 109 35.89 20.79 -3.31
N GLN A 110 36.21 21.78 -4.14
CA GLN A 110 35.51 22.23 -5.36
C GLN A 110 34.35 23.21 -5.17
N GLY A 111 34.69 24.50 -5.30
CA GLY A 111 33.78 25.57 -5.67
C GLY A 111 33.62 25.73 -7.19
N GLY A 112 32.52 26.37 -7.59
CA GLY A 112 32.30 26.84 -8.96
C GLY A 112 30.81 26.99 -9.32
N PRO A 113 30.29 28.21 -9.62
CA PRO A 113 28.85 28.47 -9.75
C PRO A 113 28.37 28.49 -11.22
N ALA A 114 27.09 28.19 -11.47
CA ALA A 114 26.43 28.54 -12.72
C ALA A 114 24.94 28.89 -12.52
N VAL A 115 24.53 29.92 -13.24
CA VAL A 115 23.37 30.78 -13.07
C VAL A 115 22.16 30.31 -13.90
N SER A 116 20.98 30.52 -13.32
CA SER A 116 19.64 30.78 -13.87
C SER A 116 19.41 30.88 -15.38
N GLN A 117 18.31 30.31 -15.89
CA GLN A 117 17.12 31.03 -16.41
C GLN A 117 16.19 30.12 -17.26
N SER A 118 14.91 30.09 -16.90
CA SER A 118 13.73 29.88 -17.78
C SER A 118 13.21 31.28 -18.21
N PRO A 119 12.03 31.51 -18.86
CA PRO A 119 10.98 30.60 -19.38
C PRO A 119 10.31 31.08 -20.73
N SER A 120 9.16 30.47 -21.07
CA SER A 120 8.00 31.03 -21.82
C SER A 120 8.02 30.81 -23.35
N SER A 121 6.92 30.62 -24.09
CA SER A 121 5.50 30.38 -23.83
C SER A 121 4.80 30.20 -25.19
N SER A 122 3.88 29.24 -25.27
CA SER A 122 2.62 29.17 -26.07
C SER A 122 2.38 30.14 -27.23
N LEU A 123 1.94 29.63 -28.39
CA LEU A 123 0.78 30.14 -29.14
C LEU A 123 0.13 29.04 -30.01
N ALA A 124 -1.19 29.09 -30.09
CA ALA A 124 -2.12 28.14 -30.69
C ALA A 124 -2.24 28.25 -32.23
N SER A 125 -2.79 27.22 -32.87
CA SER A 125 -3.83 27.39 -33.92
C SER A 125 -4.52 26.07 -34.26
N SER A 126 -5.84 26.10 -34.20
CA SER A 126 -6.76 25.05 -34.63
C SER A 126 -6.96 25.09 -36.15
N PHE A 127 -7.11 23.93 -36.77
CA PHE A 127 -7.78 23.77 -38.07
C PHE A 127 -8.52 22.42 -38.10
N SER A 128 -9.84 22.49 -38.31
CA SER A 128 -10.68 21.40 -38.84
C SER A 128 -10.21 21.08 -40.28
N SER A 129 -10.31 19.87 -40.83
CA SER A 129 -11.53 19.09 -41.08
C SER A 129 -11.18 17.71 -41.63
N SER A 130 -12.10 16.78 -41.35
CA SER A 130 -12.43 15.42 -41.83
C SER A 130 -11.93 14.86 -43.17
N PHE A 131 -12.18 13.54 -43.29
CA PHE A 131 -12.14 12.58 -44.43
C PHE A 131 -10.75 12.04 -44.81
N SER A 132 -10.49 10.74 -45.01
CA SER A 132 -11.31 9.54 -45.25
C SER A 132 -10.50 8.26 -44.99
N SER A 133 -11.23 7.17 -44.76
CA SER A 133 -10.79 5.78 -44.72
C SER A 133 -9.93 5.33 -45.93
N PHE A 134 -8.94 4.48 -45.67
CA PHE A 134 -8.45 3.49 -46.62
C PHE A 134 -8.07 2.20 -45.88
N SER A 135 -8.53 1.07 -46.41
CA SER A 135 -8.30 -0.28 -45.90
C SER A 135 -7.01 -0.88 -46.47
N SER A 136 -6.34 -1.66 -45.60
CA SER A 136 -5.61 -2.91 -45.87
C SER A 136 -4.55 -2.96 -46.98
N SER A 137 -3.32 -3.37 -46.62
CA SER A 137 -2.88 -4.78 -46.80
C SER A 137 -1.41 -4.98 -46.46
N SER A 138 -1.15 -6.14 -45.87
CA SER A 138 0.12 -6.71 -45.45
C SER A 138 1.11 -6.93 -46.59
N SER A 139 2.41 -6.86 -46.30
CA SER A 139 3.45 -7.64 -47.00
C SER A 139 4.69 -7.75 -46.12
N SER A 140 5.06 -9.00 -45.86
CA SER A 140 6.25 -9.48 -45.20
C SER A 140 7.53 -9.25 -46.01
N SER A 141 8.66 -9.00 -45.33
CA SER A 141 9.95 -9.53 -45.76
C SER A 141 10.95 -9.52 -44.59
N SER A 142 11.55 -10.68 -44.36
CA SER A 142 12.65 -10.91 -43.43
C SER A 142 13.95 -10.90 -44.22
N PHE A 143 14.97 -10.16 -43.79
CA PHE A 143 16.39 -10.47 -44.04
C PHE A 143 17.26 -9.89 -42.92
N SER A 144 18.30 -10.64 -42.55
CA SER A 144 19.17 -10.40 -41.40
C SER A 144 20.49 -9.69 -41.76
N SER A 145 21.05 -9.04 -40.72
CA SER A 145 22.46 -8.71 -40.46
C SER A 145 23.11 -7.47 -41.11
N SER A 146 23.39 -6.44 -40.29
CA SER A 146 24.75 -6.08 -39.80
C SER A 146 24.90 -4.57 -39.49
N SER A 147 25.57 -4.30 -38.36
CA SER A 147 26.33 -3.10 -37.95
C SER A 147 25.67 -1.71 -37.84
N LEU A 148 25.72 -1.19 -36.60
CA LEU A 148 25.80 0.19 -36.13
C LEU A 148 25.67 1.31 -37.19
N ASP A 149 24.59 2.09 -37.15
CA ASP A 149 24.67 3.55 -36.98
C ASP A 149 23.31 4.16 -36.63
N SER A 150 23.41 5.37 -36.10
CA SER A 150 22.44 6.23 -35.43
C SER A 150 21.12 6.52 -36.18
N CYS A 151 20.14 6.98 -35.39
CA CYS A 151 18.87 7.62 -35.82
C CYS A 151 17.75 6.71 -36.36
N ARG A 152 17.23 5.80 -35.54
CA ARG A 152 15.85 5.30 -35.76
C ARG A 152 14.86 6.38 -35.32
N LEU A 153 14.27 7.02 -36.32
CA LEU A 153 13.04 7.81 -36.23
C LEU A 153 12.04 7.13 -35.29
N LEU A 154 11.63 7.82 -34.23
CA LEU A 154 10.66 7.35 -33.25
C LEU A 154 9.34 7.01 -33.97
N CYS A 155 9.09 5.71 -34.11
CA CYS A 155 7.79 5.18 -34.48
C CYS A 155 6.79 5.48 -33.34
N PRO A 156 5.59 6.00 -33.60
CA PRO A 156 4.56 6.22 -32.58
C PRO A 156 4.15 4.95 -31.80
N ALA A 157 4.50 3.75 -32.28
CA ALA A 157 4.20 2.48 -31.62
C ALA A 157 4.99 2.28 -30.31
N GLN A 158 6.21 2.83 -30.19
CA GLN A 158 7.02 2.69 -28.97
C GLN A 158 6.40 3.42 -27.76
N LEU A 159 5.59 4.45 -28.01
CA LEU A 159 4.89 5.20 -26.95
C LEU A 159 3.61 4.50 -26.46
N LEU A 160 3.08 3.56 -27.24
CA LEU A 160 1.92 2.75 -26.85
C LEU A 160 2.35 1.49 -26.08
N GLU A 161 3.49 0.89 -26.45
CA GLU A 161 4.05 -0.28 -25.74
C GLU A 161 4.44 0.03 -24.29
N ASP A 162 4.87 1.26 -23.96
CA ASP A 162 5.21 1.63 -22.58
C ASP A 162 4.00 1.70 -21.64
N LYS A 163 2.78 1.90 -22.17
CA LYS A 163 1.55 1.95 -21.35
C LYS A 163 1.02 0.57 -20.96
N ASP A 164 1.48 -0.48 -21.64
CA ASP A 164 1.08 -1.85 -21.36
C ASP A 164 2.02 -2.53 -20.35
N ASN A 165 3.09 -1.86 -19.92
CA ASN A 165 4.08 -2.37 -18.97
C ASN A 165 3.81 -1.97 -17.50
N LEU A 166 2.64 -1.40 -17.22
CA LEU A 166 2.28 -0.96 -15.87
C LEU A 166 1.91 -2.16 -14.99
N ARG A 167 2.47 -2.20 -13.78
CA ARG A 167 2.12 -3.22 -12.79
C ARG A 167 0.65 -3.11 -12.38
N PRO A 168 -0.03 -4.25 -12.11
CA PRO A 168 -1.34 -4.26 -11.48
C PRO A 168 -1.31 -3.52 -10.14
N VAL A 169 -2.40 -2.82 -9.82
CA VAL A 169 -2.54 -2.03 -8.59
C VAL A 169 -3.62 -2.63 -7.72
N VAL A 170 -3.27 -3.02 -6.50
CA VAL A 170 -4.24 -3.49 -5.50
C VAL A 170 -4.35 -2.46 -4.38
N LEU A 171 -5.52 -1.87 -4.24
CA LEU A 171 -5.83 -0.82 -3.26
C LEU A 171 -6.53 -1.40 -2.04
N ASP A 172 -6.01 -1.05 -0.87
CA ASP A 172 -6.69 -1.23 0.41
C ASP A 172 -7.74 -0.12 0.58
N GLY A 173 -8.95 -0.38 0.11
CA GLY A 173 -10.02 0.61 0.12
C GLY A 173 -10.41 1.04 1.54
N SER A 174 -10.26 0.14 2.53
CA SER A 174 -10.51 0.46 3.93
C SER A 174 -9.51 1.44 4.50
N ASN A 175 -8.22 1.21 4.25
CA ASN A 175 -7.14 2.10 4.69
C ASN A 175 -7.25 3.47 4.02
N VAL A 176 -7.51 3.50 2.70
CA VAL A 176 -7.68 4.73 1.91
C VAL A 176 -8.84 5.57 2.41
N ALA A 177 -10.03 4.98 2.54
CA ALA A 177 -11.23 5.69 2.96
C ALA A 177 -11.11 6.24 4.38
N MET A 178 -10.52 5.46 5.31
CA MET A 178 -10.32 5.89 6.69
C MET A 178 -9.24 6.98 6.80
N SER A 179 -8.19 6.91 5.97
CA SER A 179 -7.16 7.96 5.94
C SER A 179 -7.70 9.29 5.43
N HIS A 180 -8.50 9.27 4.36
CA HIS A 180 -9.13 10.48 3.81
C HIS A 180 -10.15 11.09 4.79
N GLY A 181 -10.95 10.25 5.45
CA GLY A 181 -11.92 10.68 6.45
C GLY A 181 -11.33 10.97 7.84
N ASN A 182 -10.04 11.32 7.92
CA ASN A 182 -9.33 11.68 9.16
C ASN A 182 -9.48 10.66 10.31
N LYS A 183 -9.57 9.37 9.97
CA LYS A 183 -9.77 8.24 10.90
C LYS A 183 -11.10 8.23 11.67
N GLU A 184 -12.00 9.16 11.38
CA GLU A 184 -13.31 9.29 12.06
C GLU A 184 -14.45 8.77 11.17
N VAL A 185 -14.34 8.98 9.87
CA VAL A 185 -15.37 8.56 8.89
C VAL A 185 -14.74 7.72 7.79
N PHE A 186 -15.52 6.76 7.28
CA PHE A 186 -15.13 6.07 6.05
C PHE A 186 -15.56 6.91 4.86
N SER A 187 -14.60 7.61 4.27
CA SER A 187 -14.88 8.49 3.13
C SER A 187 -14.68 7.73 1.81
N CYS A 188 -15.78 7.40 1.12
CA CYS A 188 -15.68 6.71 -0.16
C CYS A 188 -15.08 7.59 -1.27
N GLN A 189 -15.14 8.92 -1.11
CA GLN A 189 -14.47 9.86 -2.02
C GLN A 189 -12.96 9.64 -2.06
N GLY A 190 -12.32 9.30 -0.92
CA GLY A 190 -10.89 8.99 -0.89
C GLY A 190 -10.52 7.81 -1.79
N ILE A 191 -11.38 6.80 -1.87
CA ILE A 191 -11.19 5.65 -2.77
C ILE A 191 -11.27 6.10 -4.22
N GLN A 192 -12.28 6.92 -4.56
CA GLN A 192 -12.44 7.44 -5.91
C GLN A 192 -11.19 8.23 -6.35
N LEU A 193 -10.71 9.15 -5.50
CA LEU A 193 -9.53 9.95 -5.78
C LEU A 193 -8.29 9.09 -6.02
N ALA A 194 -8.07 8.06 -5.20
CA ALA A 194 -6.96 7.15 -5.37
C ALA A 194 -7.06 6.37 -6.70
N VAL A 195 -8.25 5.87 -7.05
CA VAL A 195 -8.50 5.18 -8.32
C VAL A 195 -8.23 6.12 -9.51
N ASP A 196 -8.78 7.33 -9.48
CA ASP A 196 -8.62 8.32 -10.56
C ASP A 196 -7.14 8.68 -10.76
N TRP A 197 -6.37 8.81 -9.68
CA TRP A 197 -4.93 9.10 -9.75
C TRP A 197 -4.14 8.07 -10.57
N PHE A 198 -4.51 6.78 -10.48
CA PHE A 198 -3.90 5.71 -11.26
C PHE A 198 -4.46 5.65 -12.70
N LEU A 199 -5.77 5.85 -12.87
CA LEU A 199 -6.41 5.90 -14.19
C LEU A 199 -5.83 7.02 -15.06
N GLU A 200 -5.62 8.21 -14.49
CA GLU A 200 -5.00 9.36 -15.16
C GLU A 200 -3.57 9.09 -15.65
N ARG A 201 -2.88 8.14 -14.99
CA ARG A 201 -1.53 7.68 -15.37
C ARG A 201 -1.54 6.54 -16.39
N GLY A 202 -2.72 6.08 -16.78
CA GLY A 202 -2.90 5.03 -17.77
C GLY A 202 -2.96 3.61 -17.20
N HIS A 203 -3.03 3.44 -15.88
CA HIS A 203 -3.26 2.12 -15.30
C HIS A 203 -4.65 1.61 -15.69
N ARG A 204 -4.72 0.35 -16.11
CA ARG A 204 -5.98 -0.32 -16.52
C ARG A 204 -6.35 -1.47 -15.60
N ASP A 205 -5.36 -2.06 -14.94
CA ASP A 205 -5.54 -3.12 -13.95
C ASP A 205 -5.44 -2.55 -12.54
N ILE A 206 -6.61 -2.16 -12.02
CA ILE A 206 -6.77 -1.58 -10.69
C ILE A 206 -7.86 -2.38 -9.98
N THR A 207 -7.52 -2.98 -8.84
CA THR A 207 -8.46 -3.69 -7.98
C THR A 207 -8.50 -3.06 -6.60
N VAL A 208 -9.68 -2.67 -6.14
CA VAL A 208 -9.91 -2.15 -4.78
C VAL A 208 -10.64 -3.20 -3.97
N PHE A 209 -10.14 -3.54 -2.78
CA PHE A 209 -10.88 -4.39 -1.84
C PHE A 209 -11.58 -3.56 -0.77
N VAL A 210 -12.85 -3.88 -0.52
CA VAL A 210 -13.64 -3.31 0.59
C VAL A 210 -14.52 -4.39 1.21
N PRO A 211 -14.68 -4.47 2.54
CA PRO A 211 -15.60 -5.42 3.17
C PRO A 211 -17.06 -5.23 2.76
N ALA A 212 -17.76 -6.33 2.41
CA ALA A 212 -19.15 -6.26 1.94
C ALA A 212 -20.12 -5.59 2.92
N TRP A 213 -19.84 -5.63 4.22
CA TRP A 213 -20.68 -4.98 5.24
C TRP A 213 -20.71 -3.46 5.09
N ARG A 214 -19.74 -2.84 4.39
CA ARG A 214 -19.76 -1.41 4.05
C ARG A 214 -20.90 -1.03 3.10
N LYS A 215 -21.62 -2.00 2.53
CA LYS A 215 -22.87 -1.80 1.78
C LYS A 215 -24.11 -1.64 2.67
N GLU A 216 -24.03 -2.05 3.94
CA GLU A 216 -25.15 -1.93 4.88
C GLU A 216 -25.43 -0.44 5.18
N GLN A 217 -26.62 -0.14 5.69
CA GLN A 217 -26.99 1.22 6.12
C GLN A 217 -25.94 1.78 7.09
N SER A 218 -25.55 3.04 6.90
CA SER A 218 -24.68 3.77 7.82
C SER A 218 -25.23 3.70 9.25
N ARG A 219 -24.33 3.50 10.21
CA ARG A 219 -24.65 3.44 11.63
C ARG A 219 -23.87 4.51 12.39
N PRO A 220 -24.37 4.96 13.56
CA PRO A 220 -23.66 5.96 14.37
C PRO A 220 -22.25 5.54 14.77
N ASP A 221 -22.00 4.24 14.95
CA ASP A 221 -20.70 3.65 15.30
C ASP A 221 -19.78 3.40 14.08
N ALA A 222 -20.31 3.52 12.86
CA ALA A 222 -19.60 3.25 11.62
C ALA A 222 -20.07 4.23 10.54
N LEU A 223 -19.67 5.49 10.69
CA LEU A 223 -19.99 6.54 9.74
C LEU A 223 -19.34 6.27 8.38
N ILE A 224 -20.11 6.48 7.32
CA ILE A 224 -19.70 6.34 5.94
C ILE A 224 -20.32 7.47 5.12
N THR A 225 -19.53 8.12 4.26
CA THR A 225 -20.01 9.12 3.29
C THR A 225 -19.90 8.58 1.86
N ASP A 226 -20.75 9.09 0.96
CA ASP A 226 -20.68 8.85 -0.49
C ASP A 226 -20.71 7.36 -0.86
N GLN A 227 -21.52 6.57 -0.15
CA GLN A 227 -21.56 5.10 -0.25
C GLN A 227 -21.90 4.60 -1.66
N GLU A 228 -22.60 5.40 -2.46
CA GLU A 228 -22.91 5.13 -3.87
C GLU A 228 -21.66 4.93 -4.74
N ILE A 229 -20.53 5.54 -4.38
CA ILE A 229 -19.24 5.35 -5.06
C ILE A 229 -18.84 3.88 -5.07
N LEU A 230 -19.04 3.17 -3.95
CA LEU A 230 -18.66 1.75 -3.85
C LEU A 230 -19.43 0.88 -4.85
N ARG A 231 -20.73 1.17 -5.03
CA ARG A 231 -21.58 0.42 -5.98
C ARG A 231 -21.21 0.75 -7.42
N ARG A 232 -20.83 1.99 -7.71
CA ARG A 232 -20.37 2.40 -9.04
C ARG A 232 -19.05 1.71 -9.40
N LEU A 233 -18.05 1.74 -8.51
CA LEU A 233 -16.77 1.08 -8.72
C LEU A 233 -16.91 -0.45 -8.83
N GLU A 234 -17.84 -1.08 -8.10
CA GLU A 234 -18.16 -2.51 -8.25
C GLU A 234 -18.73 -2.82 -9.65
N LYS A 235 -19.62 -1.96 -10.16
CA LYS A 235 -20.20 -2.09 -11.51
C LYS A 235 -19.12 -1.94 -12.60
N GLU A 236 -18.15 -1.06 -12.37
CA GLU A 236 -17.00 -0.82 -13.26
C GLU A 236 -15.92 -1.91 -13.16
N LYS A 237 -16.11 -2.93 -12.31
CA LYS A 237 -15.15 -4.02 -12.07
C LYS A 237 -13.80 -3.58 -11.49
N ILE A 238 -13.75 -2.38 -10.89
CA ILE A 238 -12.58 -1.86 -10.19
C ILE A 238 -12.63 -2.28 -8.71
N LEU A 239 -13.82 -2.25 -8.09
CA LEU A 239 -13.97 -2.63 -6.68
C LEU A 239 -14.54 -4.04 -6.52
N VAL A 240 -13.94 -4.81 -5.62
CA VAL A 240 -14.37 -6.15 -5.22
C VAL A 240 -14.72 -6.15 -3.73
N PHE A 241 -15.93 -6.60 -3.41
CA PHE A 241 -16.32 -6.75 -2.03
C PHE A 241 -15.79 -8.06 -1.42
N THR A 242 -15.07 -7.96 -0.31
CA THR A 242 -14.62 -9.14 0.42
C THR A 242 -15.78 -9.75 1.21
N PRO A 243 -15.85 -11.09 1.34
CA PRO A 243 -16.93 -11.76 2.04
C PRO A 243 -17.09 -11.30 3.50
N SER A 244 -18.32 -11.11 3.93
CA SER A 244 -18.67 -10.90 5.34
C SER A 244 -20.01 -11.58 5.63
N ARG A 245 -20.20 -12.09 6.85
CA ARG A 245 -21.45 -12.78 7.21
C ARG A 245 -21.90 -12.45 8.62
N ARG A 246 -23.18 -12.68 8.90
CA ARG A 246 -23.75 -12.64 10.26
C ARG A 246 -23.96 -14.06 10.76
N VAL A 247 -23.43 -14.38 11.93
CA VAL A 247 -23.59 -15.65 12.62
C VAL A 247 -24.20 -15.36 14.00
N GLN A 248 -25.37 -15.91 14.29
CA GLN A 248 -26.09 -15.67 15.57
C GLN A 248 -26.29 -14.18 15.91
N GLY A 249 -26.58 -13.35 14.91
CA GLY A 249 -26.75 -11.90 15.09
C GLY A 249 -25.44 -11.12 15.31
N ARG A 250 -24.29 -11.80 15.43
CA ARG A 250 -22.96 -11.19 15.48
C ARG A 250 -22.33 -11.17 14.10
N ARG A 251 -21.62 -10.09 13.77
CA ARG A 251 -20.89 -9.98 12.50
C ARG A 251 -19.58 -10.77 12.62
N VAL A 252 -19.34 -11.66 11.66
CA VAL A 252 -18.05 -12.29 11.43
C VAL A 252 -17.45 -11.61 10.20
N VAL A 253 -16.41 -10.83 10.43
CA VAL A 253 -15.70 -10.11 9.38
C VAL A 253 -14.46 -10.91 9.03
N CYS A 254 -14.30 -11.24 7.75
CA CYS A 254 -13.03 -11.73 7.25
C CYS A 254 -12.11 -10.51 7.07
N TYR A 255 -10.85 -10.62 7.49
CA TYR A 255 -9.84 -9.63 7.15
C TYR A 255 -9.69 -9.55 5.63
N ASP A 256 -9.80 -8.33 5.10
CA ASP A 256 -9.56 -7.98 3.70
C ASP A 256 -8.07 -8.05 3.34
N ASP A 257 -7.18 -7.86 4.30
CA ASP A 257 -5.71 -7.88 4.15
C ASP A 257 -5.20 -9.10 3.37
N ARG A 258 -5.74 -10.29 3.67
CA ARG A 258 -5.29 -11.52 3.00
C ARG A 258 -5.65 -11.53 1.52
N PHE A 259 -6.80 -10.98 1.14
CA PHE A 259 -7.19 -10.85 -0.26
C PHE A 259 -6.30 -9.82 -0.98
N ILE A 260 -6.00 -8.71 -0.32
CA ILE A 260 -5.14 -7.65 -0.82
C ILE A 260 -3.73 -8.19 -1.11
N VAL A 261 -3.07 -8.75 -0.10
CA VAL A 261 -1.69 -9.26 -0.23
C VAL A 261 -1.62 -10.42 -1.21
N LYS A 262 -2.57 -11.37 -1.15
CA LYS A 262 -2.57 -12.53 -2.04
C LYS A 262 -2.74 -12.13 -3.51
N LEU A 263 -3.72 -11.27 -3.82
CA LEU A 263 -3.94 -10.83 -5.21
C LEU A 263 -2.72 -10.08 -5.74
N ALA A 264 -2.19 -9.12 -4.97
CA ALA A 264 -1.03 -8.34 -5.40
C ALA A 264 0.20 -9.23 -5.61
N TYR A 265 0.41 -10.22 -4.74
CA TYR A 265 1.50 -11.19 -4.86
C TYR A 265 1.35 -12.07 -6.11
N GLU A 266 0.17 -12.64 -6.33
CA GLU A 266 -0.11 -13.53 -7.46
C GLU A 266 -0.07 -12.82 -8.82
N SER A 267 -0.41 -11.52 -8.85
CA SER A 267 -0.38 -10.70 -10.07
C SER A 267 0.95 -9.95 -10.28
N GLU A 268 1.93 -10.13 -9.40
CA GLU A 268 3.19 -9.38 -9.39
C GLU A 268 3.01 -7.84 -9.36
N GLY A 269 1.90 -7.40 -8.77
CA GLY A 269 1.48 -6.01 -8.67
C GLY A 269 2.11 -5.23 -7.52
N ILE A 270 1.47 -4.12 -7.17
CA ILE A 270 1.77 -3.29 -5.99
C ILE A 270 0.57 -3.23 -5.05
N ILE A 271 0.84 -2.99 -3.76
CA ILE A 271 -0.20 -2.72 -2.76
C ILE A 271 -0.20 -1.24 -2.44
N VAL A 272 -1.37 -0.60 -2.43
CA VAL A 272 -1.53 0.79 -1.97
C VAL A 272 -2.21 0.79 -0.62
N SER A 273 -1.43 1.00 0.43
CA SER A 273 -1.89 1.05 1.83
C SER A 273 -0.83 1.72 2.71
N ASN A 274 -1.25 2.26 3.84
CA ASN A 274 -0.35 2.65 4.94
C ASN A 274 -0.25 1.57 6.03
N ASP A 275 -0.94 0.43 5.89
CA ASP A 275 -0.74 -0.73 6.76
C ASP A 275 0.50 -1.53 6.32
N ASN A 276 1.22 -2.06 7.31
CA ASN A 276 2.39 -2.91 7.10
C ASN A 276 2.04 -4.41 7.07
N TYR A 277 0.79 -4.81 7.32
CA TYR A 277 0.31 -6.19 7.29
C TYR A 277 1.21 -7.15 8.09
N ARG A 278 1.57 -6.73 9.32
CA ARG A 278 2.63 -7.39 10.12
C ARG A 278 2.32 -8.85 10.43
N ASP A 279 1.06 -9.17 10.66
CA ASP A 279 0.57 -10.52 10.87
C ASP A 279 0.77 -11.41 9.63
N LEU A 280 0.40 -10.93 8.45
CA LEU A 280 0.59 -11.65 7.19
C LEU A 280 2.07 -11.77 6.80
N ALA A 281 2.87 -10.74 7.07
CA ALA A 281 4.32 -10.79 6.87
C ALA A 281 4.99 -11.83 7.79
N ASN A 282 4.45 -12.07 9.00
CA ASN A 282 4.97 -13.09 9.89
C ASN A 282 4.49 -14.51 9.54
N GLU A 283 3.39 -14.64 8.80
CA GLU A 283 2.87 -15.96 8.38
C GLU A 283 3.75 -16.60 7.30
N LYS A 284 4.21 -15.81 6.32
CA LYS A 284 4.99 -16.32 5.17
C LYS A 284 6.17 -15.40 4.85
N PRO A 285 7.41 -15.93 4.78
CA PRO A 285 8.58 -15.12 4.45
C PRO A 285 8.53 -14.54 3.04
N GLU A 286 7.90 -15.23 2.07
CA GLU A 286 7.70 -14.67 0.73
C GLU A 286 6.80 -13.43 0.72
N TRP A 287 5.76 -13.41 1.57
CA TRP A 287 4.87 -12.26 1.69
C TRP A 287 5.55 -11.11 2.39
N LYS A 288 6.36 -11.38 3.41
CA LYS A 288 7.19 -10.34 4.03
C LYS A 288 8.04 -9.61 2.99
N LYS A 289 8.81 -10.36 2.21
CA LYS A 289 9.66 -9.78 1.16
C LYS A 289 8.85 -8.99 0.15
N PHE A 290 7.72 -9.54 -0.29
CA PHE A 290 6.83 -8.88 -1.23
C PHE A 290 6.28 -7.55 -0.69
N ILE A 291 5.74 -7.54 0.54
CA ILE A 291 5.20 -6.33 1.18
C ILE A 291 6.32 -5.28 1.32
N ASP A 292 7.50 -5.68 1.80
CA ASP A 292 8.65 -4.78 1.99
C ASP A 292 9.10 -4.13 0.65
N GLU A 293 8.93 -4.80 -0.50
CA GLU A 293 9.34 -4.32 -1.83
C GLU A 293 8.21 -3.67 -2.67
N ARG A 294 6.94 -3.91 -2.32
CA ARG A 294 5.77 -3.59 -3.18
C ARG A 294 4.68 -2.76 -2.49
N LEU A 295 4.85 -2.39 -1.23
CA LEU A 295 3.95 -1.48 -0.53
C LEU A 295 4.21 -0.03 -0.93
N LEU A 296 3.21 0.61 -1.53
CA LEU A 296 3.17 2.02 -1.86
C LEU A 296 2.33 2.77 -0.81
N MET A 297 3.03 3.49 0.07
CA MET A 297 2.42 4.36 1.07
C MET A 297 1.97 5.69 0.45
N TYR A 298 1.04 6.36 1.12
CA TYR A 298 0.48 7.64 0.68
C TYR A 298 0.14 8.55 1.85
N SER A 299 -0.20 9.80 1.54
CA SER A 299 -0.77 10.75 2.49
C SER A 299 -1.81 11.59 1.77
N PHE A 300 -2.91 11.90 2.45
CA PHE A 300 -3.92 12.83 1.94
C PHE A 300 -3.67 14.23 2.49
N VAL A 301 -3.78 15.22 1.61
CA VAL A 301 -3.83 16.64 1.95
C VAL A 301 -5.15 17.20 1.41
N ASN A 302 -6.21 17.07 2.21
CA ASN A 302 -7.59 17.23 1.75
C ASN A 302 -7.88 16.20 0.64
N ASP A 303 -8.34 16.67 -0.53
CA ASP A 303 -8.71 15.83 -1.67
C ASP A 303 -7.53 15.51 -2.61
N LYS A 304 -6.28 15.49 -2.10
CA LYS A 304 -5.05 15.24 -2.88
C LYS A 304 -4.13 14.23 -2.22
#